data_AF-A0A892I1U0-F1
#
_entry.id   AF-A0A892I1U0-F1
#
_cell.length_a   1.000
_cell.length_b   1.000
_cell.length_c   1.000
_cell.angle_alpha   90.00
_cell.angle_beta   90.00
_cell.angle_gamma   90.00
#
_symmetry.space_group_name_H-M   'P 1'
#
loop_
_entity.id
_entity.type
_entity.pdbx_description
1 polymer ?
#
loop_
_entity_poly.entity_id
_entity_poly.type
_entity_poly.pdbx_seq_one_letter_code
_entity_poly.pdbx_strand_id
1 'polypeptide(L)'
;MLEHDAPDISAALNAGTALAGPQKSPLADGLPFVVVPTGYEVRTLDERETFPNRVRGTVKVRDAASFIAYFNRQKTGNSLIYASLDPAHILGVIDDHFPASDQLDNGGANWREYRVQFAVPASREWKTWTARDRKPTTQLEFAELIEDNLPDIVNPSGSDMLSIALNFEASKGGNFVSATRLQDGSVDFVWREDVNATGNKVKMPTEIALEIPVFENGAKYQLAARLKYRVKDGGLTIWYELIRPHKVLEDAFRAIWSDIEAQTETKILLGSPE
;
A
#
# COMPACT_ATOMS: atom_id res chain seq x y z
N MET A 1 49.38 -66.55 -11.89
CA MET A 1 50.60 -65.76 -11.64
C MET A 1 50.32 -64.37 -12.17
N LEU A 2 50.03 -63.47 -11.22
CA LEU A 2 50.01 -62.00 -11.32
C LEU A 2 48.99 -61.36 -12.29
N GLU A 3 47.74 -61.25 -11.83
CA GLU A 3 46.91 -60.10 -12.20
C GLU A 3 47.66 -58.84 -11.76
N HIS A 4 48.04 -58.02 -12.74
CA HIS A 4 48.70 -56.75 -12.49
C HIS A 4 47.61 -55.78 -12.01
N ASP A 5 47.48 -55.70 -10.68
CA ASP A 5 46.63 -54.74 -9.98
C ASP A 5 47.04 -53.34 -10.44
N ALA A 6 46.34 -52.79 -11.43
CA ALA A 6 46.53 -51.42 -11.83
C ALA A 6 46.20 -50.59 -10.59
N PRO A 7 47.10 -49.71 -10.11
CA PRO A 7 46.81 -48.91 -8.92
C PRO A 7 45.48 -48.21 -9.18
N ASP A 8 44.47 -48.52 -8.36
CA ASP A 8 43.10 -48.09 -8.56
C ASP A 8 43.08 -46.55 -8.53
N ILE A 9 43.20 -45.95 -9.71
CA ILE A 9 43.28 -44.50 -9.90
C ILE A 9 42.04 -43.85 -9.31
N SER A 10 40.90 -44.55 -9.35
CA SER A 10 39.66 -44.12 -8.72
C SER A 10 39.74 -44.15 -7.19
N ALA A 11 40.35 -45.17 -6.58
CA ALA A 11 40.61 -45.17 -5.14
C ALA A 11 41.60 -44.06 -4.72
N ALA A 12 42.63 -43.80 -5.51
CA ALA A 12 43.60 -42.73 -5.26
C ALA A 12 42.96 -41.33 -5.38
N LEU A 13 42.11 -41.11 -6.39
CA LEU A 13 41.35 -39.87 -6.56
C LEU A 13 40.33 -39.68 -5.44
N ASN A 14 39.57 -40.73 -5.09
CA ASN A 14 38.59 -40.67 -4.00
C ASN A 14 39.25 -40.41 -2.64
N ALA A 15 40.40 -41.03 -2.36
CA ALA A 15 41.20 -40.77 -1.16
C ALA A 15 41.75 -39.34 -1.17
N GLY A 16 42.23 -38.85 -2.31
CA GLY A 16 42.70 -37.47 -2.48
C GLY A 16 41.59 -36.44 -2.24
N THR A 17 40.38 -36.68 -2.76
CA THR A 17 39.20 -35.84 -2.56
C THR A 17 38.66 -35.90 -1.13
N ALA A 18 38.70 -37.07 -0.47
CA ALA A 18 38.27 -37.23 0.92
C ALA A 18 39.25 -36.60 1.93
N LEU A 19 40.55 -36.54 1.60
CA LEU A 19 41.60 -35.90 2.40
C LEU A 19 41.72 -34.40 2.11
N ALA A 20 41.17 -33.91 1.00
CA ALA A 20 41.16 -32.50 0.67
C ALA A 20 40.30 -31.75 1.70
N GLY A 21 40.96 -31.06 2.62
CA GLY A 21 40.30 -30.15 3.54
C GLY A 21 39.57 -29.01 2.81
N PRO A 22 38.72 -28.25 3.52
CA PRO A 22 38.03 -27.08 2.98
C PRO A 22 38.96 -26.18 2.16
N GLN A 23 38.60 -25.95 0.91
CA GLN A 23 39.30 -25.00 0.04
C GLN A 23 38.69 -23.62 0.26
N LYS A 24 39.54 -22.60 0.45
CA LYS A 24 39.07 -21.21 0.47
C LYS A 24 38.81 -20.76 -0.96
N SER A 25 37.71 -20.03 -1.17
CA SER A 25 37.49 -19.37 -2.45
C SER A 25 38.61 -18.34 -2.71
N PRO A 26 39.10 -18.21 -3.94
CA PRO A 26 40.00 -17.11 -4.32
C PRO A 26 39.28 -15.75 -4.37
N LEU A 27 37.94 -15.75 -4.36
CA LEU A 27 37.12 -14.54 -4.29
C LEU A 27 36.94 -14.11 -2.84
N ALA A 28 37.04 -12.80 -2.59
CA ALA A 28 36.93 -12.22 -1.25
C ALA A 28 35.58 -12.52 -0.54
N ASP A 29 34.53 -12.77 -1.33
CA ASP A 29 33.17 -13.07 -0.88
C ASP A 29 32.74 -14.52 -1.20
N GLY A 30 33.63 -15.34 -1.75
CA GLY A 30 33.29 -16.69 -2.14
C GLY A 30 33.24 -17.65 -0.95
N LEU A 31 32.33 -18.62 -1.03
CA LEU A 31 32.12 -19.60 0.03
C LEU A 31 33.26 -20.62 0.02
N PRO A 32 33.80 -21.00 1.19
CA PRO A 32 34.69 -22.15 1.27
C PRO A 32 33.95 -23.37 0.77
N PHE A 33 34.63 -24.23 0.02
CA PHE A 33 34.00 -25.38 -0.61
C PHE A 33 34.85 -26.64 -0.44
N VAL A 34 34.19 -27.78 -0.57
CA VAL A 34 34.82 -29.09 -0.69
C VAL A 34 34.28 -29.76 -1.93
N VAL A 35 35.15 -30.49 -2.61
CA VAL A 35 34.71 -31.43 -3.65
C VAL A 35 34.42 -32.73 -2.91
N VAL A 36 33.20 -33.27 -3.03
CA VAL A 36 32.87 -34.55 -2.41
C VAL A 36 33.23 -35.71 -3.35
N PRO A 37 33.75 -36.85 -2.86
CA PRO A 37 34.14 -37.97 -3.71
C PRO A 37 32.97 -38.55 -4.53
N THR A 38 31.76 -38.50 -3.98
CA THR A 38 30.55 -38.96 -4.69
C THR A 38 30.19 -37.95 -5.77
N GLY A 39 30.48 -38.28 -7.03
CA GLY A 39 30.11 -37.45 -8.18
C GLY A 39 30.97 -36.20 -8.39
N TYR A 40 32.00 -35.97 -7.56
CA TYR A 40 32.88 -34.79 -7.62
C TYR A 40 32.12 -33.46 -7.58
N GLU A 41 31.00 -33.43 -6.85
CA GLU A 41 30.20 -32.22 -6.68
C GLU A 41 30.91 -31.23 -5.75
N VAL A 42 30.84 -29.94 -6.10
CA VAL A 42 31.27 -28.85 -5.23
C VAL A 42 30.17 -28.60 -4.20
N ARG A 43 30.48 -28.76 -2.92
CA ARG A 43 29.61 -28.35 -1.82
C ARG A 43 30.21 -27.19 -1.07
N THR A 44 29.42 -26.13 -0.87
CA THR A 44 29.83 -24.99 -0.05
C THR A 44 29.66 -25.32 1.44
N LEU A 45 30.50 -24.70 2.26
CA LEU A 45 30.58 -24.95 3.70
C LEU A 45 30.10 -23.74 4.51
N ASP A 46 28.88 -23.28 4.21
CA ASP A 46 28.27 -22.11 4.83
C ASP A 46 28.09 -22.27 6.36
N GLU A 47 27.94 -23.52 6.83
CA GLU A 47 27.60 -23.86 8.23
C GLU A 47 28.77 -23.79 9.21
N ARG A 48 30.00 -23.51 8.74
CA ARG A 48 31.21 -23.49 9.60
C ARG A 48 31.65 -22.12 10.08
N GLU A 49 31.06 -21.06 9.53
CA GLU A 49 31.43 -19.70 9.88
C GLU A 49 30.62 -19.21 11.08
N THR A 50 31.25 -18.46 11.99
CA THR A 50 30.58 -17.86 13.17
C THR A 50 29.49 -16.86 12.76
N PHE A 51 29.56 -16.34 11.54
CA PHE A 51 28.60 -15.42 10.93
C PHE A 51 28.61 -15.60 9.39
N PRO A 52 27.53 -15.22 8.68
CA PRO A 52 27.49 -15.29 7.21
C PRO A 52 28.58 -14.45 6.53
N ASN A 53 29.09 -14.91 5.39
CA ASN A 53 30.15 -14.21 4.63
C ASN A 53 29.72 -12.86 4.03
N ARG A 54 28.41 -12.68 3.82
CA ARG A 54 27.83 -11.43 3.29
C ARG A 54 26.51 -11.14 3.99
N VAL A 55 26.27 -9.87 4.29
CA VAL A 55 24.97 -9.40 4.76
C VAL A 55 23.98 -9.44 3.59
N ARG A 56 22.84 -10.10 3.80
CA ARG A 56 21.77 -10.25 2.78
C ARG A 56 20.42 -10.35 3.47
N GLY A 57 19.36 -10.14 2.69
CA GLY A 57 17.98 -10.31 3.13
C GLY A 57 17.17 -9.03 3.03
N THR A 58 15.86 -9.16 3.18
CA THR A 58 14.92 -8.06 3.08
C THR A 58 14.20 -7.85 4.41
N VAL A 59 14.41 -6.70 5.04
CA VAL A 59 13.65 -6.29 6.22
C VAL A 59 12.37 -5.59 5.79
N LYS A 60 11.22 -6.08 6.25
CA LYS A 60 9.92 -5.47 5.96
C LYS A 60 9.46 -4.66 7.17
N VAL A 61 9.31 -3.37 6.99
CA VAL A 61 8.82 -2.43 8.01
C VAL A 61 7.44 -1.91 7.63
N ARG A 62 6.73 -1.34 8.61
CA ARG A 62 5.33 -0.94 8.46
C ARG A 62 5.09 0.56 8.58
N ASP A 63 6.13 1.35 8.83
CA ASP A 63 6.04 2.79 8.99
C ASP A 63 7.33 3.48 8.52
N ALA A 64 7.22 4.79 8.22
CA ALA A 64 8.32 5.60 7.72
C ALA A 64 9.46 5.76 8.74
N ALA A 65 9.15 5.89 10.03
CA ALA A 65 10.15 6.07 11.08
C ALA A 65 11.06 4.84 11.23
N SER A 66 10.46 3.64 11.22
CA SER A 66 11.17 2.35 11.20
C SER A 66 12.02 2.19 9.94
N PHE A 67 11.51 2.61 8.78
CA PHE A 67 12.26 2.63 7.53
C PHE A 67 13.49 3.53 7.64
N ILE A 68 13.29 4.78 8.05
CA ILE A 68 14.36 5.79 8.21
C ILE A 68 15.41 5.31 9.21
N ALA A 69 15.00 4.83 10.38
CA ALA A 69 15.90 4.34 11.42
C ALA A 69 16.74 3.14 10.94
N TYR A 70 16.10 2.17 10.28
CA TYR A 70 16.81 1.01 9.77
C TYR A 70 17.75 1.37 8.60
N PHE A 71 17.26 2.16 7.64
CA PHE A 71 18.06 2.60 6.49
C PHE A 71 19.27 3.41 6.95
N ASN A 72 19.11 4.42 7.81
CA ASN A 72 20.23 5.22 8.32
C ASN A 72 21.24 4.38 9.12
N ARG A 73 20.79 3.33 9.82
CA ARG A 73 21.70 2.42 10.53
C ARG A 73 22.57 1.59 9.59
N GLN A 74 22.07 1.26 8.41
CA GLN A 74 22.70 0.28 7.51
C GLN A 74 23.27 0.91 6.23
N LYS A 75 22.85 2.14 5.88
CA LYS A 75 23.21 2.78 4.62
C LYS A 75 24.73 2.89 4.48
N THR A 76 25.17 2.67 3.25
CA THR A 76 26.54 2.85 2.79
C THR A 76 26.58 3.98 1.76
N GLY A 77 27.76 4.32 1.25
CA GLY A 77 27.90 5.35 0.22
C GLY A 77 27.17 5.06 -1.10
N ASN A 78 26.76 3.81 -1.35
CA ASN A 78 26.08 3.40 -2.59
C ASN A 78 24.61 2.99 -2.35
N SER A 79 24.08 3.20 -1.14
CA SER A 79 22.68 2.87 -0.87
C SER A 79 21.76 3.82 -1.62
N LEU A 80 20.72 3.27 -2.26
CA LEU A 80 19.70 4.04 -2.97
C LEU A 80 18.31 3.71 -2.42
N ILE A 81 17.41 4.69 -2.52
CA ILE A 81 16.00 4.53 -2.18
C ILE A 81 15.19 4.69 -3.46
N TYR A 82 14.29 3.75 -3.69
CA TYR A 82 13.33 3.74 -4.78
C TYR A 82 11.92 3.85 -4.22
N ALA A 83 11.03 4.49 -4.96
CA ALA A 83 9.65 4.60 -4.57
C ALA A 83 8.70 4.56 -5.78
N SER A 84 7.56 3.89 -5.60
CA SER A 84 6.46 3.80 -6.56
C SER A 84 5.16 4.22 -5.87
N LEU A 85 4.22 4.80 -6.62
CA LEU A 85 2.91 5.23 -6.12
C LEU A 85 1.78 4.23 -6.45
N ASP A 86 1.99 3.33 -7.41
CA ASP A 86 0.99 2.36 -7.85
C ASP A 86 1.62 0.96 -8.08
N PRO A 87 1.60 0.08 -7.06
CA PRO A 87 1.18 0.33 -5.68
C PRO A 87 2.18 1.22 -4.92
N ALA A 88 1.70 1.93 -3.89
CA ALA A 88 2.53 2.74 -3.02
C ALA A 88 3.57 1.87 -2.30
N HIS A 89 4.85 2.12 -2.57
CA HIS A 89 5.95 1.32 -2.03
C HIS A 89 7.22 2.13 -1.95
N ILE A 90 8.03 1.91 -0.92
CA ILE A 90 9.37 2.47 -0.75
C ILE A 90 10.35 1.33 -0.46
N LEU A 91 11.43 1.28 -1.24
CA LEU A 91 12.46 0.26 -1.18
C LEU A 91 13.82 0.92 -1.00
N GLY A 92 14.47 0.66 0.13
CA GLY A 92 15.89 0.95 0.32
C GLY A 92 16.71 -0.26 -0.10
N VAL A 93 17.64 -0.08 -1.05
CA VAL A 93 18.66 -1.07 -1.40
C VAL A 93 19.96 -0.61 -0.74
N ILE A 94 20.43 -1.37 0.24
CA ILE A 94 21.59 -1.00 1.05
C ILE A 94 22.90 -1.22 0.27
N ASP A 95 22.97 -2.33 -0.47
CA ASP A 95 24.09 -2.75 -1.29
C ASP A 95 23.78 -2.56 -2.80
N ASP A 96 23.31 -1.36 -3.16
CA ASP A 96 23.04 -1.04 -4.57
C ASP A 96 24.34 -0.96 -5.40
N HIS A 97 24.19 -0.93 -6.72
CA HIS A 97 25.26 -0.73 -7.67
C HIS A 97 26.06 0.53 -7.33
N PHE A 98 27.38 0.39 -7.45
CA PHE A 98 28.28 1.52 -7.41
C PHE A 98 28.03 2.41 -8.64
N PRO A 99 28.39 3.70 -8.56
CA PRO A 99 28.44 4.54 -9.75
C PRO A 99 29.28 3.88 -10.84
N ALA A 100 28.77 3.88 -12.07
CA ALA A 100 29.49 3.33 -13.21
C ALA A 100 30.87 3.99 -13.30
N SER A 101 31.91 3.17 -13.46
CA SER A 101 33.29 3.64 -13.61
C SER A 101 33.94 2.99 -14.83
N ASP A 102 34.90 3.69 -15.44
CA ASP A 102 35.68 3.17 -16.56
C ASP A 102 36.80 2.20 -16.09
N GLN A 103 36.88 1.89 -14.79
CA GLN A 103 37.86 0.96 -14.24
C GLN A 103 37.36 -0.50 -14.35
N LEU A 104 38.28 -1.46 -14.17
CA LEU A 104 38.02 -2.91 -14.22
C LEU A 104 37.25 -3.40 -12.97
N ASP A 105 36.08 -2.81 -12.67
CA ASP A 105 35.27 -3.08 -11.47
C ASP A 105 33.89 -3.68 -11.82
N ASN A 106 33.84 -4.55 -12.83
CA ASN A 106 32.60 -5.15 -13.33
C ASN A 106 31.50 -4.10 -13.64
N GLY A 107 31.89 -2.87 -14.02
CA GLY A 107 30.98 -1.79 -14.37
C GLY A 107 30.18 -1.23 -13.19
N GLY A 108 30.72 -1.29 -11.97
CA GLY A 108 30.05 -0.85 -10.74
C GLY A 108 29.00 -1.83 -10.22
N ALA A 109 29.02 -3.09 -10.66
CA ALA A 109 28.08 -4.10 -10.20
C ALA A 109 28.19 -4.33 -8.67
N ASN A 110 27.04 -4.63 -8.06
CA ASN A 110 26.91 -4.99 -6.66
C ASN A 110 25.69 -5.92 -6.51
N TRP A 111 25.55 -6.54 -5.34
CA TRP A 111 24.63 -7.66 -5.13
C TRP A 111 23.15 -7.27 -5.06
N ARG A 112 22.83 -6.07 -4.56
CA ARG A 112 21.45 -5.60 -4.34
C ARG A 112 20.60 -6.60 -3.55
N GLU A 113 21.20 -7.37 -2.64
CA GLU A 113 20.52 -8.43 -1.88
C GLU A 113 20.16 -8.01 -0.46
N TYR A 114 20.68 -6.88 0.02
CA TYR A 114 20.39 -6.34 1.34
C TYR A 114 19.43 -5.15 1.23
N ARG A 115 18.17 -5.37 1.65
CA ARG A 115 17.06 -4.45 1.36
C ARG A 115 16.24 -4.14 2.60
N VAL A 116 15.60 -2.98 2.58
CA VAL A 116 14.52 -2.61 3.50
C VAL A 116 13.29 -2.17 2.71
N GLN A 117 12.15 -2.77 3.00
CA GLN A 117 10.88 -2.56 2.30
C GLN A 117 9.85 -1.92 3.23
N PHE A 118 9.27 -0.82 2.78
CA PHE A 118 8.10 -0.20 3.37
C PHE A 118 6.95 -0.21 2.36
N ALA A 119 5.90 -0.98 2.65
CA ALA A 119 4.76 -1.20 1.73
C ALA A 119 3.72 -0.07 1.74
N VAL A 120 3.97 1.03 2.47
CA VAL A 120 3.09 2.21 2.59
C VAL A 120 1.59 1.86 2.57
N PRO A 121 1.11 1.03 3.50
CA PRO A 121 -0.23 0.47 3.41
C PRO A 121 -1.29 1.57 3.52
N ALA A 122 -2.27 1.56 2.60
CA ALA A 122 -3.42 2.43 2.71
C ALA A 122 -4.20 2.15 4.00
N SER A 123 -4.70 3.20 4.64
CA SER A 123 -5.47 3.13 5.88
C SER A 123 -6.78 2.36 5.69
N ARG A 124 -7.41 1.96 6.80
CA ARG A 124 -8.71 1.28 6.76
C ARG A 124 -9.79 2.21 6.19
N GLU A 125 -9.77 3.46 6.64
CA GLU A 125 -10.70 4.53 6.28
C GLU A 125 -10.61 4.80 4.77
N TRP A 126 -9.40 5.01 4.26
CA TRP A 126 -9.17 5.22 2.82
C TRP A 126 -9.71 4.06 1.99
N LYS A 127 -9.44 2.81 2.41
CA LYS A 127 -9.97 1.61 1.74
C LYS A 127 -11.50 1.55 1.80
N THR A 128 -12.12 1.85 2.95
CA THR A 128 -13.58 1.87 3.11
C THR A 128 -14.24 2.85 2.14
N TRP A 129 -13.76 4.10 2.13
CA TRP A 129 -14.35 5.17 1.31
C TRP A 129 -14.07 4.99 -0.19
N THR A 130 -12.86 4.60 -0.57
CA THR A 130 -12.55 4.35 -2.00
C THR A 130 -13.24 3.09 -2.53
N ALA A 131 -13.43 2.05 -1.71
CA ALA A 131 -14.14 0.84 -2.14
C ALA A 131 -15.64 1.07 -2.39
N ARG A 132 -16.22 2.14 -1.83
CA ARG A 132 -17.65 2.49 -1.98
C ARG A 132 -17.86 3.71 -2.90
N ASP A 133 -16.79 4.28 -3.47
CA ASP A 133 -16.86 5.39 -4.42
C ASP A 133 -17.74 5.03 -5.64
N ARG A 134 -18.70 5.91 -5.95
CA ARG A 134 -19.67 5.79 -7.06
C ARG A 134 -20.53 4.52 -7.03
N LYS A 135 -20.62 3.82 -5.88
CA LYS A 135 -21.46 2.62 -5.75
C LYS A 135 -22.84 2.99 -5.21
N PRO A 136 -23.91 2.76 -5.98
CA PRO A 136 -25.28 2.91 -5.49
C PRO A 136 -25.55 1.98 -4.31
N THR A 137 -26.12 2.52 -3.24
CA THR A 137 -26.56 1.77 -2.05
C THR A 137 -28.01 2.10 -1.72
N THR A 138 -28.64 1.22 -0.95
CA THR A 138 -29.92 1.52 -0.29
C THR A 138 -29.71 2.56 0.81
N GLN A 139 -30.82 3.12 1.31
CA GLN A 139 -30.79 4.05 2.44
C GLN A 139 -30.22 3.39 3.70
N LEU A 140 -30.60 2.15 4.00
CA LEU A 140 -30.12 1.41 5.15
C LEU A 140 -28.60 1.17 5.07
N GLU A 141 -28.12 0.64 3.93
CA GLU A 141 -26.68 0.41 3.72
C GLU A 141 -25.87 1.71 3.78
N PHE A 142 -26.45 2.83 3.33
CA PHE A 142 -25.80 4.13 3.44
C PHE A 142 -25.74 4.58 4.91
N ALA A 143 -26.83 4.46 5.67
CA ALA A 143 -26.85 4.78 7.09
C ALA A 143 -25.85 3.94 7.89
N GLU A 144 -25.76 2.64 7.64
CA GLU A 144 -24.77 1.73 8.26
C GLU A 144 -23.34 2.19 7.95
N LEU A 145 -23.04 2.56 6.70
CA LEU A 145 -21.73 3.10 6.34
C LEU A 145 -21.39 4.36 7.13
N ILE A 146 -22.35 5.29 7.29
CA ILE A 146 -22.14 6.53 8.03
C ILE A 146 -21.97 6.25 9.53
N GLU A 147 -22.78 5.34 10.09
CA GLU A 147 -22.71 4.94 11.50
C GLU A 147 -21.36 4.33 11.87
N ASP A 148 -20.84 3.42 11.04
CA ASP A 148 -19.53 2.77 11.25
C ASP A 148 -18.35 3.75 11.13
N ASN A 149 -18.53 4.89 10.45
CA ASN A 149 -17.46 5.83 10.09
C ASN A 149 -17.79 7.28 10.49
N LEU A 150 -18.59 7.48 11.55
CA LEU A 150 -18.96 8.82 12.04
C LEU A 150 -17.76 9.78 12.22
N PRO A 151 -16.61 9.36 12.79
CA PRO A 151 -15.48 10.24 13.01
C PRO A 151 -14.80 10.74 11.73
N ASP A 152 -15.06 10.11 10.59
CA ASP A 152 -14.45 10.45 9.32
C ASP A 152 -15.12 11.68 8.68
N ILE A 153 -16.36 12.00 9.06
CA ILE A 153 -17.16 13.05 8.42
C ILE A 153 -17.16 14.31 9.28
N VAL A 154 -16.52 15.36 8.76
CA VAL A 154 -16.34 16.63 9.48
C VAL A 154 -17.35 17.70 9.09
N ASN A 155 -17.92 17.64 7.88
CA ASN A 155 -18.96 18.55 7.44
C ASN A 155 -19.94 17.91 6.43
N PRO A 156 -21.25 17.87 6.71
CA PRO A 156 -21.87 18.10 8.02
C PRO A 156 -21.29 17.14 9.07
N SER A 157 -21.53 17.36 10.37
CA SER A 157 -21.01 16.44 11.38
C SER A 157 -21.50 15.01 11.13
N GLY A 158 -20.71 13.99 11.47
CA GLY A 158 -21.12 12.59 11.28
C GLY A 158 -22.52 12.29 11.84
N SER A 159 -22.84 12.80 13.04
CA SER A 159 -24.16 12.63 13.67
C SER A 159 -25.30 13.30 12.87
N ASP A 160 -25.05 14.49 12.33
CA ASP A 160 -26.01 15.16 11.45
C ASP A 160 -26.17 14.36 10.16
N MET A 161 -25.08 13.86 9.59
CA MET A 161 -25.10 13.07 8.37
C MET A 161 -25.86 11.74 8.56
N LEU A 162 -25.69 11.08 9.70
CA LEU A 162 -26.45 9.87 10.05
C LEU A 162 -27.94 10.18 10.22
N SER A 163 -28.25 11.28 10.90
CA SER A 163 -29.64 11.74 11.07
C SER A 163 -30.28 12.05 9.72
N ILE A 164 -29.54 12.67 8.79
CA ILE A 164 -29.97 12.89 7.42
C ILE A 164 -30.17 11.55 6.69
N ALA A 165 -29.20 10.63 6.76
CA ALA A 165 -29.29 9.33 6.09
C ALA A 165 -30.54 8.53 6.52
N LEU A 166 -30.85 8.52 7.82
CA LEU A 166 -32.00 7.80 8.38
C LEU A 166 -33.36 8.45 8.08
N ASN A 167 -33.43 9.78 8.16
CA ASN A 167 -34.70 10.52 8.10
C ASN A 167 -34.98 11.17 6.74
N PHE A 168 -34.11 10.98 5.75
CA PHE A 168 -34.30 11.56 4.43
C PHE A 168 -35.43 10.85 3.69
N GLU A 169 -36.58 11.52 3.64
CA GLU A 169 -37.72 11.15 2.80
C GLU A 169 -37.75 12.07 1.58
N ALA A 170 -37.23 11.57 0.46
CA ALA A 170 -37.35 12.29 -0.80
C ALA A 170 -38.78 12.19 -1.32
N SER A 171 -39.56 13.25 -1.12
CA SER A 171 -40.90 13.33 -1.68
C SER A 171 -40.78 13.52 -3.19
N LYS A 172 -41.37 12.63 -3.98
CA LYS A 172 -41.52 12.88 -5.42
C LYS A 172 -42.42 14.12 -5.55
N GLY A 173 -41.82 15.28 -5.80
CA GLY A 173 -42.53 16.47 -6.26
C GLY A 173 -43.27 16.09 -7.55
N GLY A 174 -44.50 15.60 -7.41
CA GLY A 174 -45.13 14.87 -8.51
C GLY A 174 -46.35 14.01 -8.18
N ASN A 175 -46.87 13.99 -6.96
CA ASN A 175 -48.31 13.72 -6.80
C ASN A 175 -49.04 15.05 -6.90
N PHE A 176 -49.33 15.45 -8.13
CA PHE A 176 -50.37 16.41 -8.44
C PHE A 176 -51.69 15.78 -7.98
N VAL A 177 -52.05 15.94 -6.70
CA VAL A 177 -53.41 15.66 -6.28
C VAL A 177 -54.22 16.90 -6.66
N SER A 178 -54.77 16.85 -7.86
CA SER A 178 -55.95 17.61 -8.23
C SER A 178 -57.09 17.21 -7.29
N ALA A 179 -57.11 17.75 -6.08
CA ALA A 179 -58.29 17.74 -5.23
C ALA A 179 -59.18 18.88 -5.70
N THR A 180 -59.83 18.69 -6.84
CA THR A 180 -60.89 19.59 -7.29
C THR A 180 -62.03 19.47 -6.28
N ARG A 181 -62.23 20.47 -5.42
CA ARG A 181 -63.52 20.61 -4.74
C ARG A 181 -64.54 20.92 -5.82
N LEU A 182 -65.52 20.03 -5.96
CA LEU A 182 -66.57 20.05 -6.98
C LEU A 182 -67.50 21.29 -6.93
N GLN A 183 -67.17 22.33 -6.16
CA GLN A 183 -68.07 23.45 -5.85
C GLN A 183 -67.56 24.84 -6.24
N ASP A 184 -66.25 25.10 -6.39
CA ASP A 184 -65.78 26.46 -6.71
C ASP A 184 -64.59 26.57 -7.69
N GLY A 185 -64.00 25.46 -8.15
CA GLY A 185 -62.99 25.49 -9.21
C GLY A 185 -61.66 26.19 -8.85
N SER A 186 -61.43 26.53 -7.58
CA SER A 186 -60.16 27.12 -7.14
C SER A 186 -59.09 26.03 -6.91
N VAL A 187 -57.86 26.32 -7.35
CA VAL A 187 -56.69 25.42 -7.27
C VAL A 187 -55.80 25.88 -6.12
N ASP A 188 -55.81 25.15 -5.01
CA ASP A 188 -54.83 25.35 -3.94
C ASP A 188 -53.52 24.62 -4.29
N PHE A 189 -52.45 25.40 -4.51
CA PHE A 189 -51.09 24.86 -4.64
C PHE A 189 -50.48 24.65 -3.25
N VAL A 190 -50.52 23.42 -2.74
CA VAL A 190 -49.71 23.04 -1.56
C VAL A 190 -48.38 22.49 -2.04
N TRP A 191 -47.36 23.34 -2.06
CA TRP A 191 -45.97 22.93 -2.25
C TRP A 191 -45.52 22.15 -1.00
N ARG A 192 -45.36 20.83 -1.13
CA ARG A 192 -44.81 19.99 -0.06
C ARG A 192 -43.30 19.91 -0.26
N GLU A 193 -42.57 20.68 0.55
CA GLU A 193 -41.11 20.59 0.68
C GLU A 193 -40.71 19.26 1.34
N ASP A 194 -39.45 18.84 1.18
CA ASP A 194 -38.92 17.67 1.89
C ASP A 194 -38.87 17.97 3.40
N VAL A 195 -39.68 17.25 4.18
CA VAL A 195 -39.84 17.40 5.64
C VAL A 195 -39.66 16.04 6.31
N ASN A 196 -38.99 16.00 7.46
CA ASN A 196 -38.97 14.81 8.31
C ASN A 196 -40.33 14.58 9.01
N ALA A 197 -40.49 13.45 9.70
CA ALA A 197 -41.68 13.10 10.48
C ALA A 197 -42.07 14.13 11.58
N THR A 198 -41.17 15.08 11.90
CA THR A 198 -41.38 16.15 12.90
C THR A 198 -41.66 17.54 12.27
N GLY A 199 -41.68 17.67 10.95
CA GLY A 199 -41.91 18.97 10.27
C GLY A 199 -40.66 19.85 10.10
N ASN A 200 -39.45 19.35 10.40
CA ASN A 200 -38.18 20.03 10.11
C ASN A 200 -37.66 19.66 8.70
N LYS A 201 -37.18 20.67 7.96
CA LYS A 201 -36.63 20.49 6.61
C LYS A 201 -35.31 19.72 6.66
N VAL A 202 -35.30 18.44 6.27
CA VAL A 202 -34.07 17.64 6.15
C VAL A 202 -33.70 17.57 4.68
N LYS A 203 -32.85 18.49 4.23
CA LYS A 203 -32.34 18.51 2.87
C LYS A 203 -31.06 17.68 2.79
N MET A 204 -30.99 16.76 1.83
CA MET A 204 -29.77 16.03 1.54
C MET A 204 -28.66 17.02 1.13
N PRO A 205 -27.48 17.00 1.80
CA PRO A 205 -26.37 17.85 1.41
C PRO A 205 -25.87 17.47 0.02
N THR A 206 -25.34 18.43 -0.73
CA THR A 206 -24.76 18.18 -2.05
C THR A 206 -23.34 17.63 -1.97
N GLU A 207 -22.67 17.87 -0.85
CA GLU A 207 -21.28 17.50 -0.61
C GLU A 207 -21.07 17.18 0.87
N ILE A 208 -20.20 16.22 1.14
CA ILE A 208 -19.67 15.93 2.47
C ILE A 208 -18.15 16.12 2.43
N ALA A 209 -17.58 16.61 3.53
CA ALA A 209 -16.14 16.68 3.74
C ALA A 209 -15.73 15.57 4.70
N LEU A 210 -14.82 14.72 4.23
CA LEU A 210 -14.16 13.69 5.01
C LEU A 210 -12.82 14.23 5.52
N GLU A 211 -12.38 13.78 6.69
CA GLU A 211 -11.04 14.00 7.21
C GLU A 211 -10.45 12.67 7.69
N ILE A 212 -9.75 11.99 6.79
CA ILE A 212 -9.31 10.60 6.98
C ILE A 212 -7.82 10.44 6.72
N PRO A 213 -7.12 9.52 7.43
CA PRO A 213 -5.77 9.15 7.05
C PRO A 213 -5.79 8.45 5.69
N VAL A 214 -4.81 8.74 4.82
CA VAL A 214 -4.66 8.04 3.53
C VAL A 214 -3.87 6.73 3.69
N PHE A 215 -2.79 6.78 4.47
CA PHE A 215 -1.92 5.66 4.80
C PHE A 215 -1.98 5.34 6.30
N GLU A 216 -1.69 4.10 6.70
CA GLU A 216 -1.61 3.71 8.11
C GLU A 216 -0.62 4.60 8.88
N ASN A 217 -1.02 5.07 10.07
CA ASN A 217 -0.25 5.99 10.93
C ASN A 217 0.14 7.33 10.27
N GLY A 218 -0.48 7.69 9.14
CA GLY A 218 -0.26 8.95 8.45
C GLY A 218 -1.11 10.10 8.99
N ALA A 219 -0.83 11.30 8.52
CA ALA A 219 -1.67 12.46 8.76
C ALA A 219 -3.05 12.28 8.09
N LYS A 220 -4.07 12.94 8.67
CA LYS A 220 -5.39 13.02 8.06
C LYS A 220 -5.41 14.05 6.94
N TYR A 221 -6.15 13.73 5.88
CA TYR A 221 -6.35 14.60 4.72
C TYR A 221 -7.82 14.89 4.53
N GLN A 222 -8.12 16.13 4.14
CA GLN A 222 -9.47 16.48 3.74
C GLN A 222 -9.79 15.91 2.36
N LEU A 223 -10.90 15.20 2.26
CA LEU A 223 -11.40 14.62 1.03
C LEU A 223 -12.88 14.95 0.88
N ALA A 224 -13.20 15.77 -0.11
CA ALA A 224 -14.57 16.10 -0.42
C ALA A 224 -15.24 15.00 -1.25
N ALA A 225 -16.52 14.74 -1.00
CA ALA A 225 -17.31 13.78 -1.75
C ALA A 225 -18.68 14.38 -2.11
N ARG A 226 -19.05 14.31 -3.39
CA ARG A 226 -20.38 14.77 -3.84
C ARG A 226 -21.40 13.71 -3.51
N LEU A 227 -22.45 14.09 -2.79
CA LEU A 227 -23.54 13.19 -2.46
C LEU A 227 -24.60 13.26 -3.55
N LYS A 228 -25.05 12.10 -4.02
CA LYS A 228 -26.07 11.94 -5.04
C LYS A 228 -27.11 10.95 -4.57
N TYR A 229 -28.33 11.16 -5.03
CA TYR A 229 -29.41 10.23 -4.78
C TYR A 229 -30.36 10.17 -5.98
N ARG A 230 -31.15 9.12 -6.03
CA ARG A 230 -32.21 8.91 -7.01
C ARG A 230 -33.39 8.22 -6.36
N VAL A 231 -34.59 8.67 -6.67
CA VAL A 231 -35.84 8.00 -6.29
C VAL A 231 -36.42 7.32 -7.52
N LYS A 232 -36.67 6.01 -7.45
CA LYS A 232 -37.29 5.23 -8.53
C LYS A 232 -38.21 4.18 -7.92
N ASP A 233 -39.46 4.12 -8.41
CA ASP A 233 -40.46 3.11 -8.01
C ASP A 233 -40.68 2.99 -6.48
N GLY A 234 -40.56 4.11 -5.76
CA GLY A 234 -40.67 4.16 -4.29
C GLY A 234 -39.38 3.79 -3.54
N GLY A 235 -38.34 3.34 -4.26
CA GLY A 235 -37.02 3.07 -3.70
C GLY A 235 -36.10 4.30 -3.76
N LEU A 236 -35.40 4.57 -2.66
CA LEU A 236 -34.34 5.57 -2.57
C LEU A 236 -32.97 4.89 -2.74
N THR A 237 -32.19 5.39 -3.70
CA THR A 237 -30.81 4.99 -3.93
C THR A 237 -29.88 6.16 -3.66
N ILE A 238 -28.83 5.96 -2.86
CA ILE A 238 -27.86 7.00 -2.46
C ILE A 238 -26.46 6.53 -2.85
N TRP A 239 -25.60 7.44 -3.26
CA TRP A 239 -24.16 7.19 -3.44
C TRP A 239 -23.38 8.49 -3.32
N TYR A 240 -22.07 8.38 -3.11
CA TYR A 240 -21.17 9.51 -3.18
C TYR A 240 -20.12 9.34 -4.26
N GLU A 241 -19.53 10.46 -4.67
CA GLU A 241 -18.42 10.51 -5.62
C GLU A 241 -17.27 11.30 -5.01
N LEU A 242 -16.16 10.63 -4.73
CA LEU A 242 -14.95 11.25 -4.21
C LEU A 242 -14.38 12.26 -5.23
N ILE A 243 -14.10 13.48 -4.77
CA ILE A 243 -13.57 14.54 -5.61
C ILE A 243 -12.05 14.39 -5.67
N ARG A 244 -11.54 13.95 -6.83
CA ARG A 244 -10.10 13.83 -7.14
C ARG A 244 -9.28 13.07 -6.07
N PRO A 245 -9.68 11.85 -5.66
CA PRO A 245 -8.96 11.10 -4.62
C PRO A 245 -7.49 10.83 -4.99
N HIS A 246 -7.16 10.69 -6.27
CA HIS A 246 -5.78 10.51 -6.75
C HIS A 246 -4.86 11.68 -6.35
N LYS A 247 -5.34 12.93 -6.27
CA LYS A 247 -4.52 14.07 -5.85
C LYS A 247 -4.23 14.05 -4.36
N VAL A 248 -5.20 13.63 -3.55
CA VAL A 248 -5.00 13.44 -2.11
C VAL A 248 -4.01 12.30 -1.83
N LEU A 249 -4.11 11.21 -2.60
CA LEU A 249 -3.14 10.10 -2.55
C LEU A 249 -1.71 10.55 -2.93
N GLU A 250 -1.57 11.26 -4.04
CA GLU A 250 -0.28 11.81 -4.52
C GLU A 250 0.35 12.71 -3.45
N ASP A 251 -0.42 13.61 -2.85
CA ASP A 251 0.05 14.56 -1.83
C ASP A 251 0.47 13.84 -0.54
N ALA A 252 -0.35 12.90 -0.06
CA ALA A 252 -0.02 12.08 1.10
C ALA A 252 1.26 11.26 0.91
N PHE A 253 1.46 10.71 -0.29
CA PHE A 253 2.67 9.96 -0.59
C PHE A 253 3.89 10.87 -0.71
N ARG A 254 3.72 12.07 -1.30
CA ARG A 254 4.77 13.10 -1.39
C ARG A 254 5.21 13.60 -0.01
N ALA A 255 4.30 13.67 0.97
CA ALA A 255 4.67 14.00 2.34
C ALA A 255 5.61 12.92 2.94
N ILE A 256 5.27 11.64 2.80
CA ILE A 256 6.11 10.52 3.25
C ILE A 256 7.46 10.51 2.53
N TRP A 257 7.44 10.71 1.21
CA TRP A 257 8.64 10.82 0.39
C TRP A 257 9.58 11.91 0.90
N SER A 258 9.03 13.11 1.13
CA SER A 258 9.82 14.27 1.53
C SER A 258 10.43 14.09 2.92
N ASP A 259 9.67 13.46 3.83
CA ASP A 259 10.14 13.13 5.18
C ASP A 259 11.32 12.14 5.15
N ILE A 260 11.19 11.07 4.35
CA ILE A 260 12.26 10.08 4.18
C ILE A 260 13.49 10.70 3.52
N GLU A 261 13.32 11.47 2.45
CA GLU A 261 14.43 12.11 1.72
C GLU A 261 15.19 13.10 2.63
N ALA A 262 14.46 13.86 3.46
CA ALA A 262 15.05 14.78 4.43
C ALA A 262 15.80 14.06 5.57
N GLN A 263 15.21 13.02 6.17
CA GLN A 263 15.81 12.34 7.33
C GLN A 263 16.88 11.31 6.96
N THR A 264 16.86 10.79 5.73
CA THR A 264 17.89 9.85 5.25
C THR A 264 19.01 10.55 4.48
N GLU A 265 18.85 11.83 4.14
CA GLU A 265 19.76 12.60 3.29
C GLU A 265 20.08 11.87 1.96
N THR A 266 19.15 11.03 1.49
CA THR A 266 19.31 10.17 0.33
C THR A 266 18.22 10.49 -0.66
N LYS A 267 18.62 10.89 -1.86
CA LYS A 267 17.68 11.21 -2.94
C LYS A 267 16.88 9.97 -3.31
N ILE A 268 15.57 10.10 -3.32
CA ILE A 268 14.68 9.00 -3.71
C ILE A 268 14.51 9.00 -5.23
N LEU A 269 14.60 7.82 -5.83
CA LEU A 269 14.38 7.59 -7.25
C LEU A 269 12.96 7.09 -7.50
N LEU A 270 12.26 7.70 -8.46
CA LEU A 270 10.92 7.25 -8.83
C LEU A 270 11.04 5.97 -9.69
N GLY A 271 10.54 4.85 -9.18
CA GLY A 271 10.56 3.57 -9.86
C GLY A 271 10.86 2.41 -8.93
N SER A 272 11.37 1.34 -9.53
CA SER A 272 11.82 0.12 -8.85
C SER A 272 13.17 -0.29 -9.45
N PRO A 273 14.08 -0.86 -8.64
CA PRO A 273 15.34 -1.42 -9.12
C PRO A 273 15.17 -2.68 -9.99
N GLU A 274 13.97 -3.26 -9.99
CA GLU A 274 13.51 -4.45 -10.72
C GLU A 274 12.18 -4.18 -11.44
#